data_AF-A0ABD5EHJ8-F1
#
_entry.id   AF-A0ABD5EHJ8-F1
#
_cell.length_a   1.000
_cell.length_b   1.000
_cell.length_c   1.000
_cell.angle_alpha   90.00
_cell.angle_beta   90.00
_cell.angle_gamma   90.00
#
_symmetry.space_group_name_H-M   'P 1'
#
loop_
_entity.id
_entity.type
_entity.pdbx_description
1 polymer ?
#
loop_
_entity_poly.entity_id
_entity_poly.type
_entity_poly.pdbx_seq_one_letter_code
_entity_poly.pdbx_strand_id
1 'polypeptide(L)'
;MDTATVAARLEEARGVDPRARSLICDEVSAAFLASGTVPSFGVKGVDPVDDPYFLCADRYWRRRFQERPTARTAAACARWVFDHVRKEGRGAVTERWALGNGFLDRADTEPGERTAGMAEQAAAGSGGERAALFVTLYQAGKLRANFRFDELHAFLTFSPAAAAVGSLRTEPVYLALQAFAAFGSRALTVDHARELLERAWSAKDRSRHTLEICLHAVAFAAPFDGQGELLRGHAEEAVRVCPDDHGFHARLAAGRHLCGRHDAALESIDTALSLLAAAPPADLAVLQDHYLTRREAIQEGRLRALRDTEQERRWAEQTSANARLERSLQRSSVRAVEVAAIFTAAIAFAVGSLQITLTGTLALSARLWLLTAQGVVLALFAALIVGGTWLITRERGGRRDKEG
;
A
#
# COMPACT_ATOMS: atom_id res chain seq x y z
N MET A 1 30.05 -20.83 -35.58
CA MET A 1 28.89 -21.71 -35.82
C MET A 1 28.22 -21.22 -37.09
N ASP A 2 27.92 -22.10 -38.05
CA ASP A 2 27.28 -21.71 -39.31
C ASP A 2 25.84 -21.24 -39.05
N THR A 3 25.47 -20.09 -39.61
CA THR A 3 24.12 -19.50 -39.58
C THR A 3 23.04 -20.48 -40.06
N ALA A 4 23.35 -21.33 -41.05
CA ALA A 4 22.39 -22.33 -41.55
C ALA A 4 22.09 -23.41 -40.50
N THR A 5 23.11 -23.87 -39.76
CA THR A 5 22.94 -24.84 -38.67
C THR A 5 22.12 -24.27 -37.53
N VAL A 6 22.32 -23.00 -37.18
CA VAL A 6 21.52 -22.32 -36.14
C VAL A 6 20.07 -22.19 -36.55
N ALA A 7 19.81 -21.73 -37.78
CA ALA A 7 18.46 -21.58 -38.28
C ALA A 7 17.72 -22.92 -38.27
N ALA A 8 18.37 -24.00 -38.72
CA ALA A 8 17.80 -25.34 -38.67
C ALA A 8 17.44 -25.78 -37.23
N ARG A 9 18.31 -25.53 -36.25
CA ARG A 9 18.07 -25.85 -34.84
C ARG A 9 16.94 -25.03 -34.22
N LEU A 10 16.83 -23.75 -34.54
CA LEU A 10 15.74 -22.90 -34.03
C LEU A 10 14.41 -23.22 -34.71
N GLU A 11 14.41 -23.66 -35.96
CA GLU A 11 13.21 -24.19 -36.63
C GLU A 11 12.77 -25.53 -36.01
N GLU A 12 13.70 -26.43 -35.69
CA GLU A 12 13.41 -27.65 -34.91
C GLU A 12 12.70 -27.31 -33.59
N ALA A 13 13.17 -26.27 -32.89
CA ALA A 13 12.62 -25.83 -31.61
C ALA A 13 11.14 -25.35 -31.68
N ARG A 14 10.63 -24.98 -32.87
CA ARG A 14 9.20 -24.62 -33.03
C ARG A 14 8.28 -25.81 -32.81
N GLY A 15 8.67 -27.00 -33.28
CA GLY A 15 7.83 -28.20 -33.31
C GLY A 15 7.83 -29.04 -32.03
N VAL A 16 8.70 -28.72 -31.07
CA VAL A 16 8.87 -29.48 -29.82
C VAL A 16 8.10 -28.84 -28.66
N ASP A 17 7.97 -29.58 -27.55
CA ASP A 17 7.35 -29.08 -26.33
C ASP A 17 8.15 -27.90 -25.70
N PRO A 18 7.53 -27.07 -24.85
CA PRO A 18 8.17 -25.88 -24.29
C PRO A 18 9.48 -26.13 -23.53
N ARG A 19 9.63 -27.29 -22.88
CA ARG A 19 10.85 -27.63 -22.12
C ARG A 19 11.98 -27.99 -23.06
N ALA A 20 11.71 -28.80 -24.08
CA ALA A 20 12.70 -29.11 -25.11
C ALA A 20 13.11 -27.86 -25.91
N ARG A 21 12.14 -27.01 -26.29
CA ARG A 21 12.38 -25.70 -26.93
C ARG A 21 13.30 -24.83 -26.09
N SER A 22 13.04 -24.78 -24.78
CA SER A 22 13.91 -24.13 -23.82
C SER A 22 15.33 -24.70 -23.87
N LEU A 23 15.54 -26.00 -23.75
CA LEU A 23 16.90 -26.56 -23.78
C LEU A 23 17.67 -26.20 -25.06
N ILE A 24 17.02 -26.30 -26.22
CA ILE A 24 17.63 -25.92 -27.52
C ILE A 24 18.04 -24.44 -27.53
N CYS A 25 17.18 -23.54 -27.05
CA CYS A 25 17.49 -22.11 -26.99
C CYS A 25 18.65 -21.80 -26.01
N ASP A 26 18.79 -22.57 -24.92
CA ASP A 26 19.91 -22.45 -23.99
C ASP A 26 21.24 -22.86 -24.63
N GLU A 27 21.24 -23.97 -25.37
CA GLU A 27 22.42 -24.48 -26.07
C GLU A 27 22.86 -23.52 -27.18
N VAL A 28 21.93 -23.09 -28.03
CA VAL A 28 22.22 -22.19 -29.16
C VAL A 28 22.72 -20.83 -28.65
N SER A 29 22.07 -20.26 -27.64
CA SER A 29 22.52 -18.98 -27.05
C SER A 29 23.90 -19.10 -26.37
N ALA A 30 24.22 -20.26 -25.76
CA ALA A 30 25.55 -20.52 -25.20
C ALA A 30 26.61 -20.54 -26.30
N ALA A 31 26.32 -21.22 -27.41
CA ALA A 31 27.24 -21.32 -28.54
C ALA A 31 27.52 -19.95 -29.18
N PHE A 32 26.51 -19.08 -29.30
CA PHE A 32 26.72 -17.69 -29.75
C PHE A 32 27.63 -16.90 -28.81
N LEU A 33 27.40 -17.00 -27.50
CA LEU A 33 28.20 -16.28 -26.50
C LEU A 33 29.66 -16.78 -26.49
N ALA A 34 29.86 -18.09 -26.46
CA ALA A 34 31.20 -18.71 -26.47
C ALA A 34 32.00 -18.37 -27.74
N SER A 35 31.34 -18.21 -28.88
CA SER A 35 31.98 -17.80 -30.14
C SER A 35 32.14 -16.29 -30.30
N GLY A 36 31.71 -15.48 -29.32
CA GLY A 36 31.74 -14.01 -29.40
C GLY A 36 30.86 -13.42 -30.50
N THR A 37 30.00 -14.23 -31.12
CA THR A 37 29.16 -13.83 -32.26
C THR A 37 27.80 -13.37 -31.77
N VAL A 38 27.32 -12.24 -32.30
CA VAL A 38 25.96 -11.75 -32.01
C VAL A 38 24.97 -12.49 -32.92
N PRO A 39 23.80 -12.92 -32.42
CA PRO A 39 22.78 -13.53 -33.27
C PRO A 39 22.43 -12.64 -34.47
N SER A 40 22.30 -13.19 -35.67
CA SER A 40 22.00 -12.42 -36.90
C SER A 40 20.59 -12.65 -37.44
N PHE A 41 19.80 -13.50 -36.77
CA PHE A 41 18.44 -13.81 -37.17
C PHE A 41 17.45 -12.71 -36.75
N GLY A 42 16.35 -12.59 -37.50
CA GLY A 42 15.25 -11.69 -37.16
C GLY A 42 14.24 -12.32 -36.20
N VAL A 43 13.67 -11.50 -35.32
CA VAL A 43 12.63 -11.87 -34.37
C VAL A 43 11.28 -11.36 -34.87
N LYS A 44 10.33 -12.29 -35.05
CA LYS A 44 9.01 -12.00 -35.65
C LYS A 44 7.91 -11.81 -34.60
N GLY A 45 8.00 -12.49 -33.47
CA GLY A 45 7.09 -12.38 -32.34
C GLY A 45 7.82 -11.95 -31.07
N VAL A 46 7.08 -11.49 -30.07
CA VAL A 46 7.60 -11.10 -28.75
C VAL A 46 7.18 -12.08 -27.65
N ASP A 47 6.61 -13.22 -28.05
CA ASP A 47 6.15 -14.27 -27.15
C ASP A 47 7.30 -15.24 -26.85
N PRO A 48 7.77 -15.32 -25.59
CA PRO A 48 8.82 -16.26 -25.19
C PRO A 48 8.38 -17.72 -25.22
N VAL A 49 7.07 -17.99 -25.22
CA VAL A 49 6.53 -19.34 -25.34
C VAL A 49 6.65 -19.77 -26.81
N ASP A 50 6.12 -18.98 -27.73
CA ASP A 50 5.91 -19.43 -29.11
C ASP A 50 7.04 -19.10 -30.11
N ASP A 51 7.88 -18.10 -29.83
CA ASP A 51 8.97 -17.70 -30.74
C ASP A 51 10.35 -18.14 -30.21
N PRO A 52 10.92 -19.26 -30.70
CA PRO A 52 12.24 -19.73 -30.27
C PRO A 52 13.36 -18.75 -30.63
N TYR A 53 13.18 -17.89 -31.65
CA TYR A 53 14.15 -16.86 -31.99
C TYR A 53 14.17 -15.78 -30.92
N PHE A 54 12.99 -15.35 -30.45
CA PHE A 54 12.89 -14.41 -29.33
C PHE A 54 13.50 -15.00 -28.05
N LEU A 55 13.15 -16.23 -27.71
CA LEU A 55 13.67 -16.91 -26.50
C LEU A 55 15.20 -17.08 -26.55
N CYS A 56 15.76 -17.50 -27.69
CA CYS A 56 17.19 -17.63 -27.88
C CYS A 56 17.90 -16.27 -27.77
N ALA A 57 17.34 -15.21 -28.34
CA ALA A 57 17.91 -13.86 -28.26
C ALA A 57 17.84 -13.29 -26.84
N ASP A 58 16.72 -13.48 -26.13
CA ASP A 58 16.56 -13.07 -24.71
C ASP A 58 17.69 -13.68 -23.85
N ARG A 59 17.95 -14.98 -24.02
CA ARG A 59 18.97 -15.70 -23.27
C ARG A 59 20.39 -15.30 -23.62
N TYR A 60 20.65 -15.09 -24.92
CA TYR A 60 21.94 -14.57 -25.36
C TYR A 60 22.24 -13.23 -24.71
N TRP A 61 21.30 -12.27 -24.80
CA TRP A 61 21.51 -10.94 -24.23
C TRP A 61 21.57 -10.98 -22.72
N ARG A 62 20.71 -11.76 -22.05
CA ARG A 62 20.75 -11.93 -20.59
C ARG A 62 22.09 -12.45 -20.10
N ARG A 63 22.65 -13.49 -20.72
CA ARG A 63 23.98 -14.00 -20.36
C ARG A 63 25.09 -12.99 -20.66
N ARG A 64 24.99 -12.27 -21.78
CA ARG A 64 25.95 -11.20 -22.10
C ARG A 64 25.93 -10.05 -21.10
N PHE A 65 24.75 -9.69 -20.58
CA PHE A 65 24.59 -8.74 -19.49
C PHE A 65 25.22 -9.26 -18.19
N GLN A 66 24.97 -10.52 -17.83
CA GLN A 66 25.59 -11.17 -16.66
C GLN A 66 27.13 -11.18 -16.73
N GLU A 67 27.71 -11.40 -17.92
CA GLU A 67 29.17 -11.34 -18.10
C GLU A 67 29.72 -9.90 -18.09
N ARG A 68 28.94 -8.94 -18.60
CA ARG A 68 29.38 -7.55 -18.82
C ARG A 68 28.22 -6.56 -18.60
N PRO A 69 27.86 -6.26 -17.34
CA PRO A 69 26.66 -5.48 -16.99
C PRO A 69 26.86 -3.97 -17.20
N THR A 70 27.17 -3.56 -18.44
CA THR A 70 27.57 -2.19 -18.78
C THR A 70 26.61 -1.51 -19.77
N ALA A 71 26.60 -0.17 -19.75
CA ALA A 71 25.91 0.70 -20.70
C ALA A 71 26.37 0.45 -22.15
N ARG A 72 27.61 0.00 -22.35
CA ARG A 72 28.09 -0.45 -23.67
C ARG A 72 27.37 -1.71 -24.14
N THR A 73 27.17 -2.69 -23.25
CA THR A 73 26.37 -3.89 -23.56
C THR A 73 24.92 -3.51 -23.84
N ALA A 74 24.35 -2.58 -23.07
CA ALA A 74 23.02 -2.04 -23.31
C ALA A 74 22.89 -1.36 -24.68
N ALA A 75 23.85 -0.53 -25.08
CA ALA A 75 23.85 0.12 -26.39
C ALA A 75 23.98 -0.88 -27.55
N ALA A 76 24.79 -1.94 -27.37
CA ALA A 76 24.90 -3.02 -28.34
C ALA A 76 23.59 -3.82 -28.47
N CYS A 77 22.94 -4.12 -27.34
CA CYS A 77 21.64 -4.79 -27.30
C CYS A 77 20.56 -3.92 -27.97
N ALA A 78 20.52 -2.63 -27.67
CA ALA A 78 19.56 -1.68 -28.24
C ALA A 78 19.65 -1.62 -29.77
N ARG A 79 20.88 -1.57 -30.31
CA ARG A 79 21.13 -1.61 -31.76
C ARG A 79 20.65 -2.92 -32.36
N TRP A 80 20.96 -4.04 -31.72
CA TRP A 80 20.50 -5.34 -32.17
C TRP A 80 18.97 -5.44 -32.21
N VAL A 81 18.29 -4.97 -31.16
CA VAL A 81 16.82 -4.92 -31.11
C VAL A 81 16.28 -4.08 -32.26
N PHE A 82 16.91 -2.94 -32.55
CA PHE A 82 16.50 -2.09 -33.67
C PHE A 82 16.66 -2.78 -35.03
N ASP A 83 17.76 -3.50 -35.24
CA ASP A 83 18.06 -4.12 -36.53
C ASP A 83 17.28 -5.43 -36.75
N HIS A 84 17.00 -6.20 -35.69
CA HIS A 84 16.53 -7.58 -35.81
C HIS A 84 15.10 -7.82 -35.29
N VAL A 85 14.51 -6.92 -34.50
CA VAL A 85 13.12 -7.07 -34.00
C VAL A 85 12.16 -6.29 -34.90
N ARG A 86 11.01 -6.88 -35.23
CA ARG A 86 9.93 -6.20 -35.97
C ARG A 86 9.48 -4.91 -35.29
N LYS A 87 9.20 -3.87 -36.08
CA LYS A 87 8.91 -2.51 -35.60
C LYS A 87 7.81 -2.49 -34.54
N GLU A 88 6.77 -3.31 -34.71
CA GLU A 88 5.61 -3.41 -33.83
C GLU A 88 5.97 -3.96 -32.43
N GLY A 89 6.96 -4.86 -32.34
CA GLY A 89 7.39 -5.48 -31.08
C GLY A 89 8.51 -4.74 -30.35
N ARG A 90 9.20 -3.81 -31.02
CA ARG A 90 10.42 -3.15 -30.47
C ARG A 90 10.20 -2.47 -29.12
N GLY A 91 9.06 -1.81 -28.92
CA GLY A 91 8.76 -1.12 -27.65
C GLY A 91 8.70 -2.10 -26.48
N ALA A 92 7.86 -3.13 -26.60
CA ALA A 92 7.71 -4.18 -25.60
C ALA A 92 9.03 -4.90 -25.28
N VAL A 93 9.84 -5.22 -26.31
CA VAL A 93 11.16 -5.84 -26.12
C VAL A 93 12.13 -4.89 -25.43
N THR A 94 12.16 -3.61 -25.84
CA THR A 94 13.02 -2.59 -25.23
C THR A 94 12.75 -2.46 -23.75
N GLU A 95 11.49 -2.30 -23.35
CA GLU A 95 11.11 -2.18 -21.95
C GLU A 95 11.46 -3.44 -21.16
N ARG A 96 11.05 -4.61 -21.66
CA ARG A 96 11.27 -5.90 -21.00
C ARG A 96 12.76 -6.17 -20.78
N TRP A 97 13.57 -6.00 -21.83
CA TRP A 97 14.98 -6.36 -21.78
C TRP A 97 15.79 -5.29 -21.05
N ALA A 98 15.56 -4.00 -21.28
CA ALA A 98 16.30 -2.96 -20.58
C ALA A 98 16.01 -2.99 -19.08
N LEU A 99 14.73 -2.99 -18.67
CA LEU A 99 14.36 -2.99 -17.24
C LEU A 99 14.66 -4.32 -16.57
N GLY A 100 14.40 -5.44 -17.25
CA GLY A 100 14.66 -6.78 -16.73
C GLY A 100 16.15 -7.02 -16.47
N ASN A 101 17.02 -6.72 -17.44
CA ASN A 101 18.47 -6.83 -17.24
C ASN A 101 18.98 -5.78 -16.24
N GLY A 102 18.40 -4.57 -16.23
CA GLY A 102 18.72 -3.57 -15.20
C GLY A 102 18.40 -4.05 -13.78
N PHE A 103 17.30 -4.78 -13.59
CA PHE A 103 16.97 -5.39 -12.31
C PHE A 103 17.93 -6.53 -11.92
N LEU A 104 18.30 -7.40 -12.86
CA LEU A 104 19.23 -8.50 -12.62
C LEU A 104 20.63 -8.00 -12.29
N ASP A 105 21.09 -6.97 -13.01
CA ASP A 105 22.43 -6.38 -12.88
C ASP A 105 22.49 -5.22 -11.88
N ARG A 106 21.52 -5.13 -10.96
CA ARG A 106 21.37 -3.99 -10.04
C ARG A 106 22.57 -3.77 -9.12
N ALA A 107 23.39 -4.79 -8.89
CA ALA A 107 24.61 -4.66 -8.08
C ALA A 107 25.68 -3.78 -8.76
N ASP A 108 25.72 -3.76 -10.09
CA ASP A 108 26.76 -3.10 -10.89
C ASP A 108 26.26 -1.77 -11.43
N THR A 109 26.22 -0.74 -10.58
CA THR A 109 25.86 0.62 -11.01
C THR A 109 27.06 1.34 -11.60
N GLU A 110 26.95 1.77 -12.86
CA GLU A 110 28.01 2.55 -13.50
C GLU A 110 27.89 4.05 -13.18
N PRO A 111 29.02 4.79 -13.18
CA PRO A 111 29.00 6.24 -13.05
C PRO A 111 28.12 6.89 -14.13
N GLY A 112 27.35 7.90 -13.74
CA GLY A 112 26.39 8.57 -14.62
C GLY A 112 27.01 9.12 -15.92
N GLU A 113 28.24 9.63 -15.86
CA GLU A 113 28.98 10.15 -17.03
C GLU A 113 29.22 9.08 -18.10
N ARG A 114 29.54 7.85 -17.69
CA ARG A 114 29.80 6.75 -18.63
C ARG A 114 28.51 6.29 -19.29
N THR A 115 27.42 6.22 -18.54
CA THR A 115 26.09 5.92 -19.06
C THR A 115 25.63 7.02 -20.03
N ALA A 116 25.85 8.28 -19.69
CA ALA A 116 25.57 9.43 -20.54
C ALA A 116 26.31 9.35 -21.88
N GLY A 117 27.63 9.16 -21.86
CA GLY A 117 28.41 9.04 -23.09
C GLY A 117 27.96 7.88 -23.98
N MET A 118 27.53 6.75 -23.40
CA MET A 118 26.97 5.64 -24.19
C MET A 118 25.58 5.93 -24.75
N ALA A 119 24.72 6.62 -24.00
CA ALA A 119 23.40 7.03 -24.46
C ALA A 119 23.48 8.04 -25.62
N GLU A 120 24.39 9.01 -25.55
CA GLU A 120 24.65 9.97 -26.63
C GLU A 120 25.20 9.29 -27.88
N GLN A 121 26.17 8.38 -27.72
CA GLN A 121 26.68 7.58 -28.84
C GLN A 121 25.59 6.70 -29.47
N ALA A 122 24.68 6.15 -28.66
CA ALA A 122 23.55 5.39 -29.15
C ALA A 122 22.55 6.28 -29.91
N ALA A 123 22.29 7.49 -29.41
CA ALA A 123 21.43 8.48 -30.07
C ALA A 123 21.97 8.92 -31.44
N ALA A 124 23.29 9.00 -31.60
CA ALA A 124 23.93 9.35 -32.87
C ALA A 124 23.96 8.18 -33.89
N GLY A 125 23.65 6.95 -33.47
CA GLY A 125 23.73 5.75 -34.29
C GLY A 125 22.41 5.31 -34.92
N SER A 126 22.40 4.10 -35.50
CA SER A 126 21.16 3.46 -35.95
C SER A 126 20.21 3.22 -34.77
N GLY A 127 18.97 3.67 -34.90
CA GLY A 127 17.96 3.60 -33.84
C GLY A 127 17.75 4.89 -33.04
N GLY A 128 18.63 5.87 -33.17
CA GLY A 128 18.42 7.24 -32.66
C GLY A 128 17.98 7.29 -31.19
N GLU A 129 16.95 8.11 -30.91
CA GLU A 129 16.35 8.26 -29.57
C GLU A 129 15.94 6.93 -28.92
N ARG A 130 15.53 5.91 -29.69
CA ARG A 130 15.12 4.62 -29.12
C ARG A 130 16.30 3.83 -28.54
N ALA A 131 17.47 3.94 -29.16
CA ALA A 131 18.66 3.29 -28.64
C ALA A 131 19.13 3.98 -27.34
N ALA A 132 19.05 5.31 -27.29
CA ALA A 132 19.28 6.09 -26.07
C ALA A 132 18.26 5.78 -24.97
N LEU A 133 16.98 5.61 -25.32
CA LEU A 133 15.93 5.17 -24.40
C LEU A 133 16.26 3.82 -23.78
N PHE A 134 16.67 2.83 -24.57
CA PHE A 134 17.06 1.51 -24.05
C PHE A 134 18.18 1.61 -23.00
N VAL A 135 19.26 2.34 -23.32
CA VAL A 135 20.40 2.53 -22.39
C VAL A 135 19.93 3.23 -21.11
N THR A 136 19.08 4.24 -21.25
CA THR A 136 18.51 5.00 -20.12
C THR A 136 17.61 4.12 -19.25
N LEU A 137 16.73 3.32 -19.85
CA LEU A 137 15.86 2.38 -19.14
C LEU A 137 16.66 1.29 -18.41
N TYR A 138 17.77 0.82 -18.98
CA TYR A 138 18.64 -0.15 -18.33
C TYR A 138 19.22 0.41 -17.02
N GLN A 139 19.79 1.61 -17.06
CA GLN A 139 20.30 2.26 -15.85
C GLN A 139 19.18 2.63 -14.87
N ALA A 140 18.05 3.13 -15.36
CA ALA A 140 16.88 3.43 -14.53
C ALA A 140 16.35 2.17 -13.84
N GLY A 141 16.39 1.01 -14.51
CA GLY A 141 16.05 -0.30 -13.95
C GLY A 141 16.93 -0.66 -12.75
N LYS A 142 18.25 -0.43 -12.84
CA LYS A 142 19.19 -0.63 -11.72
C LYS A 142 18.86 0.26 -10.52
N LEU A 143 18.68 1.56 -10.77
CA LEU A 143 18.36 2.54 -9.72
C LEU A 143 17.01 2.25 -9.05
N ARG A 144 15.99 1.90 -9.85
CA ARG A 144 14.67 1.46 -9.38
C ARG A 144 14.78 0.22 -8.50
N ALA A 145 15.52 -0.79 -8.93
CA ALA A 145 15.67 -2.05 -8.21
C ALA A 145 16.36 -1.89 -6.85
N ASN A 146 17.20 -0.86 -6.71
CA ASN A 146 17.88 -0.50 -5.45
C ASN A 146 17.14 0.58 -4.65
N PHE A 147 15.91 0.95 -5.03
CA PHE A 147 15.12 2.01 -4.38
C PHE A 147 15.88 3.35 -4.25
N ARG A 148 16.73 3.67 -5.23
CA ARG A 148 17.50 4.93 -5.29
C ARG A 148 16.64 6.06 -5.86
N PHE A 149 15.58 6.44 -5.14
CA PHE A 149 14.54 7.34 -5.65
C PHE A 149 15.06 8.72 -6.08
N ASP A 150 15.85 9.40 -5.23
CA ASP A 150 16.37 10.74 -5.53
C ASP A 150 17.40 10.70 -6.68
N GLU A 151 18.27 9.68 -6.69
CA GLU A 151 19.24 9.47 -7.77
C GLU A 151 18.55 9.14 -9.10
N LEU A 152 17.48 8.32 -9.06
CA LEU A 152 16.65 8.01 -10.23
C LEU A 152 15.95 9.26 -10.76
N HIS A 153 15.38 10.08 -9.87
CA HIS A 153 14.76 11.34 -10.26
C HIS A 153 15.78 12.28 -10.92
N ALA A 154 16.94 12.47 -10.28
CA ALA A 154 18.00 13.31 -10.83
C ALA A 154 18.49 12.78 -12.19
N PHE A 155 18.65 11.46 -12.32
CA PHE A 155 19.05 10.81 -13.55
C PHE A 155 18.04 11.03 -14.68
N LEU A 156 16.74 10.79 -14.45
CA LEU A 156 15.69 10.94 -15.47
C LEU A 156 15.37 12.41 -15.80
N THR A 157 15.72 13.34 -14.91
CA THR A 157 15.36 14.76 -15.10
C THR A 157 16.51 15.56 -15.69
N PHE A 158 17.73 15.37 -15.17
CA PHE A 158 18.85 16.28 -15.41
C PHE A 158 20.06 15.63 -16.08
N SER A 159 20.12 14.30 -16.22
CA SER A 159 21.30 13.67 -16.83
C SER A 159 21.38 13.91 -18.34
N PRO A 160 22.59 13.91 -18.93
CA PRO A 160 22.73 13.97 -20.39
C PRO A 160 22.13 12.74 -21.08
N ALA A 161 22.11 11.57 -20.42
CA ALA A 161 21.39 10.40 -20.91
C ALA A 161 19.90 10.68 -21.08
N ALA A 162 19.26 11.34 -20.11
CA ALA A 162 17.87 11.78 -20.22
C ALA A 162 17.67 12.79 -21.36
N ALA A 163 18.62 13.71 -21.59
CA ALA A 163 18.57 14.62 -22.73
C ALA A 163 18.64 13.88 -24.08
N ALA A 164 19.50 12.86 -24.19
CA ALA A 164 19.68 12.05 -25.41
C ALA A 164 18.44 11.21 -25.78
N VAL A 165 17.53 10.93 -24.83
CA VAL A 165 16.24 10.30 -25.09
C VAL A 165 15.30 11.22 -25.89
N GLY A 166 15.49 12.54 -25.81
CA GLY A 166 14.78 13.52 -26.63
C GLY A 166 13.25 13.46 -26.45
N SER A 167 12.52 13.29 -27.56
CA SER A 167 11.05 13.30 -27.56
C SER A 167 10.43 12.12 -26.79
N LEU A 168 11.16 11.01 -26.67
CA LEU A 168 10.66 9.79 -26.03
C LEU A 168 10.58 9.89 -24.49
N ARG A 169 10.97 11.02 -23.89
CA ARG A 169 10.78 11.27 -22.44
C ARG A 169 9.31 11.34 -22.04
N THR A 170 8.40 11.55 -23.00
CA THR A 170 6.95 11.54 -22.76
C THR A 170 6.32 10.17 -22.93
N GLU A 171 7.10 9.14 -23.28
CA GLU A 171 6.62 7.76 -23.40
C GLU A 171 6.10 7.26 -22.04
N PRO A 172 5.04 6.43 -22.00
CA PRO A 172 4.38 6.03 -20.76
C PRO A 172 5.33 5.37 -19.75
N VAL A 173 6.24 4.51 -20.21
CA VAL A 173 7.22 3.83 -19.37
C VAL A 173 8.20 4.82 -18.71
N TYR A 174 8.57 5.89 -19.41
CA TYR A 174 9.47 6.91 -18.89
C TYR A 174 8.77 7.72 -17.79
N LEU A 175 7.53 8.14 -18.05
CA LEU A 175 6.69 8.84 -17.08
C LEU A 175 6.41 7.96 -15.85
N ALA A 176 6.19 6.66 -16.03
CA ALA A 176 6.00 5.72 -14.92
C ALA A 176 7.25 5.61 -14.03
N LEU A 177 8.46 5.62 -14.61
CA LEU A 177 9.71 5.64 -13.83
C LEU A 177 9.91 6.98 -13.10
N GLN A 178 9.53 8.09 -13.72
CA GLN A 178 9.53 9.39 -13.04
C GLN A 178 8.54 9.39 -11.86
N ALA A 179 7.33 8.84 -12.05
CA ALA A 179 6.35 8.68 -10.98
C ALA A 179 6.92 7.79 -9.85
N PHE A 180 7.55 6.66 -10.18
CA PHE A 180 8.23 5.79 -9.20
C PHE A 180 9.28 6.55 -8.39
N ALA A 181 10.13 7.34 -9.05
CA ALA A 181 11.12 8.16 -8.39
C ALA A 181 10.48 9.22 -7.48
N ALA A 182 9.42 9.89 -7.96
CA ALA A 182 8.73 10.93 -7.23
C ALA A 182 8.00 10.41 -5.98
N PHE A 183 7.33 9.26 -6.05
CA PHE A 183 6.63 8.67 -4.91
C PHE A 183 7.54 8.26 -3.74
N GLY A 184 8.79 7.88 -4.02
CA GLY A 184 9.75 7.52 -2.99
C GLY A 184 10.74 8.63 -2.62
N SER A 185 10.76 9.73 -3.37
CA SER A 185 11.60 10.89 -3.07
C SER A 185 11.07 11.64 -1.87
N ARG A 186 11.98 12.11 -1.00
CA ARG A 186 11.63 12.99 0.13
C ARG A 186 11.57 14.47 -0.27
N ALA A 187 12.06 14.80 -1.46
CA ALA A 187 12.16 16.17 -1.95
C ALA A 187 10.94 16.59 -2.80
N LEU A 188 10.18 15.62 -3.31
CA LEU A 188 9.05 15.84 -4.22
C LEU A 188 7.72 15.64 -3.51
N THR A 189 6.67 16.29 -4.02
CA THR A 189 5.33 16.18 -3.46
C THR A 189 4.60 14.96 -4.02
N VAL A 190 3.69 14.41 -3.21
CA VAL A 190 2.79 13.32 -3.62
C VAL A 190 1.91 13.76 -4.80
N ASP A 191 1.45 15.01 -4.83
CA ASP A 191 0.63 15.53 -5.93
C ASP A 191 1.38 15.50 -7.27
N HIS A 192 2.66 15.87 -7.27
CA HIS A 192 3.49 15.77 -8.48
C HIS A 192 3.67 14.32 -8.92
N ALA A 193 3.90 13.40 -7.97
CA ALA A 193 4.03 11.98 -8.26
C ALA A 193 2.73 11.40 -8.85
N ARG A 194 1.57 11.82 -8.33
CA ARG A 194 0.24 11.45 -8.84
C ARG A 194 0.00 11.97 -10.25
N GLU A 195 0.37 13.22 -10.55
CA GLU A 195 0.23 13.76 -11.91
C GLU A 195 1.03 12.93 -12.93
N LEU A 196 2.28 12.59 -12.62
CA LEU A 196 3.11 11.74 -13.47
C LEU A 196 2.51 10.34 -13.65
N LEU A 197 2.01 9.75 -12.56
CA LEU A 197 1.33 8.46 -12.60
C LEU A 197 0.09 8.50 -13.48
N GLU A 198 -0.78 9.49 -13.34
CA GLU A 198 -2.02 9.59 -14.13
C GLU A 198 -1.72 9.77 -15.62
N ARG A 199 -0.68 10.53 -15.96
CA ARG A 199 -0.23 10.67 -17.36
C ARG A 199 0.27 9.34 -17.93
N ALA A 200 1.06 8.58 -17.18
CA ALA A 200 1.53 7.26 -17.60
C ALA A 200 0.37 6.24 -17.68
N TRP A 201 -0.53 6.26 -16.69
CA TRP A 201 -1.65 5.33 -16.56
C TRP A 201 -2.74 5.57 -17.61
N SER A 202 -3.00 6.82 -17.97
CA SER A 202 -4.04 7.19 -18.94
C SER A 202 -3.55 7.14 -20.39
N ALA A 203 -2.26 6.89 -20.63
CA ALA A 203 -1.72 6.80 -21.98
C ALA A 203 -2.34 5.63 -22.77
N LYS A 204 -2.60 5.87 -24.06
CA LYS A 204 -3.28 4.92 -24.96
C LYS A 204 -2.43 3.69 -25.29
N ASP A 205 -1.13 3.87 -25.34
CA ASP A 205 -0.11 2.90 -25.73
C ASP A 205 0.69 2.35 -24.53
N ARG A 206 0.17 2.53 -23.31
CA ARG A 206 0.79 1.99 -22.09
C ARG A 206 0.97 0.48 -22.19
N SER A 207 2.16 0.02 -21.84
CA SER A 207 2.50 -1.39 -21.79
C SER A 207 2.14 -2.04 -20.45
N ARG A 208 2.18 -3.38 -20.39
CA ARG A 208 2.14 -4.12 -19.12
C ARG A 208 3.21 -3.63 -18.13
N HIS A 209 4.44 -3.39 -18.59
CA HIS A 209 5.53 -2.91 -17.73
C HIS A 209 5.24 -1.51 -17.18
N THR A 210 4.61 -0.64 -17.97
CA THR A 210 4.16 0.68 -17.51
C THR A 210 3.19 0.53 -16.33
N LEU A 211 2.16 -0.31 -16.47
CA LEU A 211 1.21 -0.60 -15.40
C LEU A 211 1.91 -1.15 -14.15
N GLU A 212 2.83 -2.12 -14.33
CA GLU A 212 3.60 -2.70 -13.24
C GLU A 212 4.44 -1.65 -12.51
N ILE A 213 5.12 -0.75 -13.24
CA ILE A 213 5.90 0.35 -12.65
C ILE A 213 4.99 1.30 -11.87
N CYS A 214 3.84 1.71 -12.42
CA CYS A 214 2.90 2.58 -11.73
C CYS A 214 2.38 1.95 -10.43
N LEU A 215 1.96 0.68 -10.46
CA LEU A 215 1.53 -0.03 -9.25
C LEU A 215 2.69 -0.23 -8.26
N HIS A 216 3.91 -0.40 -8.77
CA HIS A 216 5.12 -0.43 -7.95
C HIS A 216 5.35 0.89 -7.24
N ALA A 217 5.24 2.01 -7.97
CA ALA A 217 5.43 3.35 -7.45
C ALA A 217 4.52 3.62 -6.25
N VAL A 218 3.21 3.37 -6.36
CA VAL A 218 2.26 3.62 -5.27
C VAL A 218 2.51 2.69 -4.08
N ALA A 219 2.76 1.41 -4.32
CA ALA A 219 2.91 0.42 -3.26
C ALA A 219 4.17 0.59 -2.41
N PHE A 220 5.21 1.24 -2.95
CA PHE A 220 6.48 1.51 -2.27
C PHE A 220 6.74 3.00 -2.06
N ALA A 221 5.72 3.83 -2.24
CA ALA A 221 5.77 5.24 -1.91
C ALA A 221 6.04 5.46 -0.41
N ALA A 222 6.58 6.62 -0.07
CA ALA A 222 6.47 7.13 1.29
C ALA A 222 4.97 7.19 1.69
N PRO A 223 4.57 6.85 2.94
CA PRO A 223 3.16 6.84 3.31
C PRO A 223 2.46 8.19 3.08
N PHE A 224 1.26 8.16 2.50
CA PHE A 224 0.43 9.34 2.28
C PHE A 224 -1.07 8.99 2.34
N ASP A 225 -1.89 10.00 2.62
CA ASP A 225 -3.34 9.84 2.73
C ASP A 225 -3.95 9.40 1.38
N GLY A 226 -4.71 8.31 1.40
CA GLY A 226 -5.32 7.76 0.18
C GLY A 226 -4.44 6.81 -0.63
N GLN A 227 -3.24 6.46 -0.14
CA GLN A 227 -2.33 5.51 -0.81
C GLN A 227 -3.01 4.16 -1.08
N GLY A 228 -3.75 3.64 -0.09
CA GLY A 228 -4.46 2.36 -0.20
C GLY A 228 -5.54 2.38 -1.29
N GLU A 229 -6.35 3.44 -1.31
CA GLU A 229 -7.43 3.63 -2.28
C GLU A 229 -6.88 3.79 -3.69
N LEU A 230 -5.80 4.56 -3.86
CA LEU A 230 -5.14 4.75 -5.14
C LEU A 230 -4.58 3.42 -5.67
N LEU A 231 -3.81 2.70 -4.86
CA LEU A 231 -3.24 1.40 -5.24
C LEU A 231 -4.35 0.40 -5.58
N ARG A 232 -5.38 0.32 -4.75
CA ARG A 232 -6.51 -0.59 -4.96
C ARG A 232 -7.24 -0.28 -6.27
N GLY A 233 -7.59 0.98 -6.53
CA GLY A 233 -8.33 1.37 -7.73
C GLY A 233 -7.59 1.01 -9.02
N HIS A 234 -6.31 1.35 -9.13
CA HIS A 234 -5.50 1.02 -10.29
C HIS A 234 -5.23 -0.49 -10.40
N ALA A 235 -5.00 -1.20 -9.29
CA ALA A 235 -4.81 -2.65 -9.33
C ALA A 235 -6.09 -3.40 -9.74
N GLU A 236 -7.28 -2.93 -9.33
CA GLU A 236 -8.57 -3.48 -9.79
C GLU A 236 -8.75 -3.30 -11.30
N GLU A 237 -8.34 -2.17 -11.88
CA GLU A 237 -8.32 -1.99 -13.33
C GLU A 237 -7.31 -2.92 -14.01
N ALA A 238 -6.09 -3.02 -13.50
CA ALA A 238 -5.06 -3.88 -14.08
C ALA A 238 -5.47 -5.36 -14.10
N VAL A 239 -6.08 -5.86 -13.01
CA VAL A 239 -6.62 -7.23 -12.96
C VAL A 239 -7.76 -7.43 -13.96
N ARG A 240 -8.62 -6.43 -14.20
CA ARG A 240 -9.68 -6.55 -15.22
C ARG A 240 -9.11 -6.67 -16.63
N VAL A 241 -8.01 -5.99 -16.92
CA VAL A 241 -7.35 -6.02 -18.24
C VAL A 241 -6.49 -7.26 -18.41
N CYS A 242 -5.84 -7.74 -17.34
CA CYS A 242 -4.95 -8.90 -17.34
C CYS A 242 -5.29 -9.82 -16.15
N PRO A 243 -6.37 -10.62 -16.25
CA PRO A 243 -6.87 -11.42 -15.13
C PRO A 243 -5.92 -12.54 -14.70
N ASP A 244 -5.05 -13.01 -15.60
CA ASP A 244 -4.12 -14.11 -15.34
C ASP A 244 -2.74 -13.62 -14.83
N ASP A 245 -2.57 -12.31 -14.59
CA ASP A 245 -1.32 -11.76 -14.10
C ASP A 245 -1.23 -11.83 -12.57
N HIS A 246 -0.44 -12.80 -12.07
CA HIS A 246 -0.20 -12.98 -10.64
C HIS A 246 0.33 -11.72 -9.95
N GLY A 247 1.13 -10.91 -10.65
CA GLY A 247 1.69 -9.67 -10.14
C GLY A 247 0.62 -8.63 -9.84
N PHE A 248 -0.38 -8.47 -10.71
CA PHE A 248 -1.47 -7.52 -10.49
C PHE A 248 -2.40 -7.94 -9.35
N HIS A 249 -2.67 -9.25 -9.20
CA HIS A 249 -3.41 -9.76 -8.03
C HIS A 249 -2.67 -9.51 -6.72
N ALA A 250 -1.35 -9.70 -6.69
CA ALA A 250 -0.54 -9.39 -5.50
C ALA A 250 -0.56 -7.88 -5.16
N ARG A 251 -0.57 -6.99 -6.17
CA ARG A 251 -0.74 -5.53 -5.96
C ARG A 251 -2.13 -5.18 -5.46
N LEU A 252 -3.16 -5.84 -5.97
CA LEU A 252 -4.53 -5.66 -5.51
C LEU A 252 -4.68 -6.09 -4.04
N ALA A 253 -4.08 -7.22 -3.65
CA ALA A 253 -4.02 -7.65 -2.26
C ALA A 253 -3.38 -6.58 -1.36
N ALA A 254 -2.25 -6.00 -1.78
CA ALA A 254 -1.60 -4.92 -1.05
C ALA A 254 -2.50 -3.68 -0.91
N GLY A 255 -3.18 -3.24 -1.99
CA GLY A 255 -4.11 -2.12 -1.93
C GLY A 255 -5.31 -2.36 -1.00
N ARG A 256 -5.92 -3.56 -1.08
CA ARG A 256 -7.02 -3.96 -0.18
C ARG A 256 -6.57 -4.03 1.28
N HIS A 257 -5.36 -4.52 1.53
CA HIS A 257 -4.78 -4.57 2.87
C HIS A 257 -4.57 -3.17 3.46
N LEU A 258 -4.03 -2.24 2.68
CA LEU A 258 -3.87 -0.83 3.09
C LEU A 258 -5.22 -0.16 3.39
N CYS A 259 -6.29 -0.57 2.71
CA CYS A 259 -7.66 -0.12 2.99
C CYS A 259 -8.33 -0.84 4.18
N GLY A 260 -7.62 -1.68 4.94
CA GLY A 260 -8.19 -2.48 6.04
C GLY A 260 -9.13 -3.62 5.59
N ARG A 261 -9.22 -3.91 4.28
CA ARG A 261 -10.09 -4.96 3.72
C ARG A 261 -9.38 -6.31 3.72
N HIS A 262 -9.06 -6.82 4.91
CA HIS A 262 -8.17 -7.98 5.07
C HIS A 262 -8.69 -9.27 4.41
N ASP A 263 -9.99 -9.58 4.50
CA ASP A 263 -10.53 -10.81 3.91
C ASP A 263 -10.42 -10.79 2.37
N ALA A 264 -10.81 -9.68 1.74
CA ALA A 264 -10.67 -9.49 0.29
C ALA A 264 -9.20 -9.43 -0.15
N ALA A 265 -8.29 -8.98 0.73
CA ALA A 265 -6.86 -9.01 0.46
C ALA A 265 -6.30 -10.45 0.48
N LEU A 266 -6.78 -11.30 1.39
CA LEU A 266 -6.43 -12.72 1.44
C LEU A 266 -6.87 -13.46 0.17
N GLU A 267 -8.09 -13.21 -0.31
CA GLU A 267 -8.56 -13.80 -1.58
C GLU A 267 -7.67 -13.40 -2.77
N SER A 268 -7.26 -12.14 -2.85
CA SER A 268 -6.38 -11.66 -3.92
C SER A 268 -4.98 -12.26 -3.85
N ILE A 269 -4.37 -12.39 -2.66
CA ILE A 269 -3.03 -12.98 -2.56
C ILE A 269 -3.05 -14.50 -2.78
N ASP A 270 -4.12 -15.19 -2.38
CA ASP A 270 -4.30 -16.62 -2.64
C ASP A 270 -4.52 -16.89 -4.15
N THR A 271 -5.20 -15.97 -4.85
CA THR A 271 -5.30 -15.99 -6.32
C THR A 271 -3.94 -15.76 -6.97
N ALA A 272 -3.15 -14.79 -6.49
CA ALA A 272 -1.79 -14.54 -6.98
C ALA A 272 -0.87 -15.76 -6.81
N LEU A 273 -0.93 -16.45 -5.67
CA LEU A 273 -0.17 -17.67 -5.41
C LEU A 273 -0.57 -18.81 -6.35
N SER A 274 -1.87 -18.95 -6.62
CA SER A 274 -2.40 -19.97 -7.52
C SER A 274 -1.95 -19.75 -8.97
N LEU A 275 -2.01 -18.49 -9.45
CA LEU A 275 -1.51 -18.11 -10.77
C LEU A 275 0.01 -18.25 -10.88
N LEU A 276 0.75 -17.90 -9.84
CA LEU A 276 2.20 -18.07 -9.79
C LEU A 276 2.60 -19.55 -9.89
N ALA A 277 1.87 -20.46 -9.25
CA ALA A 277 2.13 -21.90 -9.32
C ALA A 277 1.95 -22.49 -10.74
N ALA A 278 1.13 -21.84 -11.59
CA ALA A 278 0.94 -22.20 -12.98
C ALA A 278 2.00 -21.56 -13.92
N ALA A 279 2.81 -20.62 -13.42
CA ALA A 279 3.79 -19.88 -14.20
C ALA A 279 5.11 -20.68 -14.38
N PRO A 280 5.96 -20.32 -15.37
CA PRO A 280 7.23 -20.99 -15.60
C PRO A 280 8.19 -20.93 -14.39
N PRO A 281 9.01 -21.97 -14.16
CA PRO A 281 9.70 -22.20 -12.89
C PRO A 281 10.88 -21.25 -12.56
N ALA A 282 11.36 -20.45 -13.52
CA ALA A 282 12.66 -19.78 -13.42
C ALA A 282 12.79 -18.77 -12.26
N ASP A 283 11.68 -18.23 -11.75
CA ASP A 283 11.65 -17.24 -10.66
C ASP A 283 10.67 -17.60 -9.52
N LEU A 284 10.24 -18.87 -9.45
CA LEU A 284 9.12 -19.30 -8.61
C LEU A 284 9.40 -19.13 -7.11
N ALA A 285 10.56 -19.56 -6.63
CA ALA A 285 10.82 -19.65 -5.19
C ALA A 285 10.87 -18.28 -4.48
N VAL A 286 11.57 -17.31 -5.07
CA VAL A 286 11.72 -15.97 -4.48
C VAL A 286 10.40 -15.19 -4.50
N LEU A 287 9.65 -15.29 -5.61
CA LEU A 287 8.34 -14.64 -5.72
C LEU A 287 7.30 -15.31 -4.82
N GLN A 288 7.36 -16.64 -4.69
CA GLN A 288 6.46 -17.39 -3.81
C GLN A 288 6.70 -17.01 -2.35
N ASP A 289 7.96 -16.96 -1.90
CA ASP A 289 8.32 -16.50 -0.55
C ASP A 289 7.78 -15.09 -0.30
N HIS A 290 8.01 -14.17 -1.24
CA HIS A 290 7.48 -12.80 -1.14
C HIS A 290 5.94 -12.75 -0.98
N TYR A 291 5.20 -13.58 -1.72
CA TYR A 291 3.74 -13.64 -1.63
C TYR A 291 3.27 -14.29 -0.33
N LEU A 292 3.98 -15.31 0.18
CA LEU A 292 3.70 -15.93 1.46
C LEU A 292 3.92 -14.95 2.62
N THR A 293 5.05 -14.22 2.64
CA THR A 293 5.29 -13.15 3.62
C THR A 293 4.20 -12.08 3.56
N ARG A 294 3.76 -11.70 2.35
CA ARG A 294 2.65 -10.74 2.20
C ARG A 294 1.36 -11.29 2.78
N ARG A 295 1.05 -12.56 2.53
CA ARG A 295 -0.14 -13.24 3.07
C ARG A 295 -0.12 -13.25 4.60
N GLU A 296 1.02 -13.58 5.21
CA GLU A 296 1.21 -13.54 6.67
C GLU A 296 0.96 -12.12 7.22
N ALA A 297 1.52 -11.09 6.59
CA ALA A 297 1.30 -9.69 7.01
C ALA A 297 -0.20 -9.29 6.93
N ILE A 298 -0.93 -9.77 5.92
CA ILE A 298 -2.38 -9.53 5.81
C ILE A 298 -3.14 -10.24 6.94
N GLN A 299 -2.76 -11.49 7.27
CA GLN A 299 -3.36 -12.24 8.38
C GLN A 299 -3.10 -11.57 9.73
N GLU A 300 -1.89 -11.08 9.96
CA GLU A 300 -1.56 -10.32 11.16
C GLU A 300 -2.39 -9.03 11.26
N GLY A 301 -2.51 -8.28 10.16
CA GLY A 301 -3.34 -7.08 10.10
C GLY A 301 -4.80 -7.38 10.46
N ARG A 302 -5.36 -8.49 9.95
CA ARG A 302 -6.70 -8.96 10.29
C ARG A 302 -6.85 -9.25 11.79
N LEU A 303 -5.88 -9.96 12.37
CA LEU A 303 -5.89 -10.28 13.80
C LEU A 303 -5.78 -9.03 14.68
N ARG A 304 -4.99 -8.03 14.26
CA ARG A 304 -4.91 -6.73 14.95
C ARG A 304 -6.25 -6.00 14.91
N ALA A 305 -6.87 -5.87 13.74
CA ALA A 305 -8.19 -5.23 13.61
C ALA A 305 -9.26 -5.92 14.48
N LEU A 306 -9.26 -7.25 14.55
CA LEU A 306 -10.16 -8.00 15.45
C LEU A 306 -9.91 -7.70 16.94
N ARG A 307 -8.64 -7.55 17.36
CA ARG A 307 -8.31 -7.19 18.74
C ARG A 307 -8.73 -5.75 19.05
N ASP A 308 -8.52 -4.83 18.13
CA ASP A 308 -8.85 -3.42 18.30
C ASP A 308 -10.36 -3.23 18.46
N THR A 309 -11.18 -3.88 17.61
CA THR A 309 -12.64 -3.86 17.73
C THR A 309 -13.14 -4.46 19.06
N GLU A 310 -12.53 -5.54 19.53
CA GLU A 310 -12.85 -6.12 20.85
C GLU A 310 -12.46 -5.19 22.01
N GLN A 311 -11.32 -4.50 21.89
CA GLN A 311 -10.87 -3.53 22.89
C GLN A 311 -11.79 -2.30 22.92
N GLU A 312 -12.18 -1.78 21.77
CA GLU A 312 -13.15 -0.68 21.64
C GLU A 312 -14.49 -1.07 22.27
N ARG A 313 -14.97 -2.30 22.03
CA ARG A 313 -16.18 -2.83 22.66
C ARG A 313 -16.07 -2.85 24.17
N ARG A 314 -14.98 -3.40 24.72
CA ARG A 314 -14.74 -3.44 26.18
C ARG A 314 -14.65 -2.03 26.77
N TRP A 315 -14.00 -1.10 26.08
CA TRP A 315 -13.90 0.29 26.50
C TRP A 315 -15.28 0.95 26.55
N ALA A 316 -16.10 0.75 25.52
CA ALA A 316 -17.46 1.26 25.47
C ALA A 316 -18.33 0.66 26.60
N GLU A 317 -18.21 -0.64 26.85
CA GLU A 317 -18.90 -1.32 27.95
C GLU A 317 -18.49 -0.75 29.32
N GLN A 318 -17.18 -0.60 29.57
CA GLN A 318 -16.66 -0.01 30.80
C GLN A 318 -17.11 1.44 30.98
N THR A 319 -17.06 2.24 29.92
CA THR A 319 -17.54 3.62 29.94
C THR A 319 -19.03 3.67 30.30
N SER A 320 -19.84 2.76 29.74
CA SER A 320 -21.27 2.65 30.07
C SER A 320 -21.53 2.18 31.51
N ALA A 321 -20.66 1.32 32.06
CA ALA A 321 -20.75 0.82 33.43
C ALA A 321 -20.35 1.90 34.44
N ASN A 322 -19.29 2.64 34.16
CA ASN A 322 -18.85 3.79 34.97
C ASN A 322 -19.92 4.88 34.99
N ALA A 323 -20.51 5.22 33.82
CA ALA A 323 -21.62 6.17 33.76
C ALA A 323 -22.87 5.71 34.53
N ARG A 324 -23.07 4.38 34.70
CA ARG A 324 -24.14 3.82 35.54
C ARG A 324 -23.81 3.92 37.03
N LEU A 325 -22.56 3.65 37.41
CA LEU A 325 -22.06 3.78 38.78
C LEU A 325 -22.10 5.24 39.26
N GLU A 326 -21.66 6.19 38.43
CA GLU A 326 -21.75 7.62 38.77
C GLU A 326 -23.20 8.04 39.02
N ARG A 327 -24.14 7.58 38.20
CA ARG A 327 -25.57 7.81 38.41
C ARG A 327 -26.11 7.16 39.68
N SER A 328 -25.64 5.96 40.04
CA SER A 328 -26.08 5.30 41.29
C SER A 328 -25.51 5.99 42.53
N LEU A 329 -24.25 6.44 42.49
CA LEU A 329 -23.61 7.21 43.55
C LEU A 329 -24.24 8.59 43.73
N GLN A 330 -24.61 9.27 42.64
CA GLN A 330 -25.38 10.52 42.72
C GLN A 330 -26.75 10.28 43.36
N ARG A 331 -27.43 9.17 43.06
CA ARG A 331 -28.71 8.84 43.73
C ARG A 331 -28.54 8.44 45.19
N SER A 332 -27.48 7.71 45.55
CA SER A 332 -27.24 7.30 46.94
C SER A 332 -26.85 8.48 47.82
N SER A 333 -26.02 9.40 47.31
CA SER A 333 -25.67 10.64 48.03
C SER A 333 -26.88 11.54 48.28
N VAL A 334 -27.80 11.66 47.31
CA VAL A 334 -29.08 12.38 47.52
C VAL A 334 -29.90 11.72 48.64
N ARG A 335 -30.03 10.39 48.65
CA ARG A 335 -30.75 9.68 49.72
C ARG A 335 -30.07 9.81 51.09
N ALA A 336 -28.74 9.82 51.14
CA ALA A 336 -28.01 10.00 52.40
C ALA A 336 -28.25 11.41 53.00
N VAL A 337 -28.32 12.44 52.15
CA VAL A 337 -28.67 13.81 52.57
C VAL A 337 -30.11 13.89 53.08
N GLU A 338 -31.06 13.24 52.41
CA GLU A 338 -32.46 13.15 52.87
C GLU A 338 -32.57 12.48 54.24
N VAL A 339 -31.90 11.32 54.43
CA VAL A 339 -31.92 10.60 55.71
C VAL A 339 -31.29 11.42 56.82
N ALA A 340 -30.14 12.07 56.56
CA ALA A 340 -29.49 12.93 57.55
C ALA A 340 -30.40 14.09 57.98
N ALA A 341 -31.07 14.74 57.04
CA ALA A 341 -32.01 15.84 57.33
C ALA A 341 -33.21 15.39 58.19
N ILE A 342 -33.80 14.24 57.86
CA ILE A 342 -34.90 13.65 58.66
C ILE A 342 -34.41 13.35 60.08
N PHE A 343 -33.22 12.76 60.23
CA PHE A 343 -32.67 12.40 61.53
C PHE A 343 -32.35 13.63 62.38
N THR A 344 -31.76 14.67 61.79
CA THR A 344 -31.52 15.96 62.47
C THR A 344 -32.82 16.60 62.93
N ALA A 345 -33.87 16.60 62.09
CA ALA A 345 -35.18 17.11 62.47
C ALA A 345 -35.80 16.32 63.64
N ALA A 346 -35.67 14.99 63.63
CA ALA A 346 -36.15 14.13 64.71
C ALA A 346 -35.42 14.38 66.05
N ILE A 347 -34.10 14.53 66.02
CA ILE A 347 -33.32 14.87 67.23
C ILE A 347 -33.72 16.25 67.76
N ALA A 348 -33.84 17.25 66.88
CA ALA A 348 -34.26 18.60 67.28
C ALA A 348 -35.68 18.59 67.90
N PHE A 349 -36.59 17.77 67.36
CA PHE A 349 -37.91 17.54 67.96
C PHE A 349 -37.81 16.94 69.35
N ALA A 350 -37.06 15.85 69.50
CA ALA A 350 -36.90 15.14 70.76
C ALA A 350 -36.31 16.05 71.85
N VAL A 351 -35.21 16.77 71.53
CA VAL A 351 -34.55 17.68 72.46
C VAL A 351 -35.48 18.82 72.88
N GLY A 352 -36.12 19.51 71.92
CA GLY A 352 -36.97 20.64 72.27
C GLY A 352 -38.28 20.21 72.97
N SER A 353 -38.85 19.05 72.61
CA SER A 353 -40.00 18.48 73.33
C SER A 353 -39.65 18.13 74.79
N LEU A 354 -38.47 17.54 75.02
CA LEU A 354 -37.98 17.21 76.36
C LEU A 354 -37.74 18.48 77.18
N GLN A 355 -37.18 19.51 76.57
CA GLN A 355 -36.90 20.79 77.22
C GLN A 355 -38.20 21.49 77.65
N ILE A 356 -39.24 21.51 76.79
CA ILE A 356 -40.60 22.01 77.13
C ILE A 356 -41.21 21.22 78.29
N THR A 357 -40.95 19.91 78.34
CA THR A 357 -41.50 19.02 79.38
C THR A 357 -40.78 19.20 80.73
N LEU A 358 -39.46 19.42 80.72
CA LEU A 358 -38.64 19.59 81.93
C LEU A 358 -38.72 20.98 82.57
N THR A 359 -39.07 22.04 81.82
CA THR A 359 -39.00 23.43 82.32
C THR A 359 -40.34 24.04 82.77
N GLY A 360 -41.48 23.37 82.59
CA GLY A 360 -42.77 24.08 82.65
C GLY A 360 -43.57 23.99 83.96
N THR A 361 -43.84 25.11 84.61
CA THR A 361 -45.02 25.35 85.48
C THR A 361 -46.31 25.62 84.68
N LEU A 362 -46.30 25.30 83.38
CA LEU A 362 -47.38 25.59 82.42
C LEU A 362 -48.53 24.59 82.47
N ALA A 363 -49.75 25.08 82.27
CA ALA A 363 -50.97 24.29 82.12
C ALA A 363 -50.89 23.33 80.91
N LEU A 364 -51.54 22.16 81.02
CA LEU A 364 -51.44 21.04 80.09
C LEU A 364 -51.82 21.41 78.64
N SER A 365 -52.81 22.30 78.47
CA SER A 365 -53.25 22.79 77.16
C SER A 365 -52.18 23.62 76.45
N ALA A 366 -51.45 24.47 77.18
CA ALA A 366 -50.37 25.29 76.61
C ALA A 366 -49.17 24.44 76.16
N ARG A 367 -48.85 23.37 76.91
CA ARG A 367 -47.80 22.41 76.52
C ARG A 367 -48.16 21.64 75.27
N LEU A 368 -49.40 21.16 75.16
CA LEU A 368 -49.92 20.50 73.97
C LEU A 368 -49.82 21.39 72.74
N TRP A 369 -50.16 22.68 72.88
CA TRP A 369 -50.08 23.66 71.80
C TRP A 369 -48.63 23.92 71.36
N LEU A 370 -47.69 24.06 72.30
CA LEU A 370 -46.27 24.24 72.01
C LEU A 370 -45.65 23.02 71.30
N LEU A 371 -45.99 21.81 71.74
CA LEU A 371 -45.53 20.57 71.10
C LEU A 371 -46.08 20.42 69.68
N THR A 372 -47.36 20.76 69.46
CA THR A 372 -47.94 20.74 68.11
C THR A 372 -47.32 21.80 67.22
N ALA A 373 -47.15 23.03 67.70
CA ALA A 373 -46.49 24.10 66.94
C ALA A 373 -45.06 23.72 66.54
N GLN A 374 -44.29 23.15 67.46
CA GLN A 374 -42.93 22.70 67.18
C GLN A 374 -42.90 21.52 66.20
N GLY A 375 -43.81 20.56 66.33
CA GLY A 375 -43.95 19.46 65.38
C GLY A 375 -44.28 19.94 63.97
N VAL A 376 -45.16 20.93 63.84
CA VAL A 376 -45.52 21.54 62.55
C VAL A 376 -44.33 22.25 61.91
N VAL A 377 -43.57 23.03 62.69
CA VAL A 377 -42.37 23.73 62.19
C VAL A 377 -41.32 22.74 61.69
N LEU A 378 -41.09 21.64 62.41
CA LEU A 378 -40.11 20.62 62.01
C LEU A 378 -40.59 19.79 60.82
N ALA A 379 -41.89 19.51 60.72
CA ALA A 379 -42.48 18.89 59.54
C ALA A 379 -42.35 19.78 58.30
N LEU A 380 -42.58 21.09 58.43
CA LEU A 380 -42.37 22.07 57.38
C LEU A 380 -40.89 22.16 56.97
N PHE A 381 -39.98 22.17 57.94
CA PHE A 381 -38.54 22.17 57.67
C PHE A 381 -38.09 20.91 56.92
N ALA A 382 -38.55 19.73 57.36
CA ALA A 382 -38.27 18.47 56.68
C ALA A 382 -38.86 18.46 55.26
N ALA A 383 -40.09 18.94 55.09
CA ALA A 383 -40.74 19.05 53.77
C ALA A 383 -40.01 20.04 52.85
N LEU A 384 -39.48 21.15 53.37
CA LEU A 384 -38.68 22.13 52.62
C LEU A 384 -37.34 21.55 52.19
N ILE A 385 -36.66 20.81 53.07
CA ILE A 385 -35.40 20.16 52.70
C ILE A 385 -35.67 19.09 51.63
N VAL A 386 -36.57 18.14 51.89
CA VAL A 386 -36.91 17.06 50.96
C VAL A 386 -37.40 17.61 49.62
N GLY A 387 -38.35 18.56 49.66
CA GLY A 387 -38.88 19.22 48.48
C GLY A 387 -37.83 20.04 47.72
N GLY A 388 -36.95 20.74 48.43
CA GLY A 388 -35.84 21.49 47.86
C GLY A 388 -34.81 20.58 47.17
N THR A 389 -34.39 19.47 47.80
CA THR A 389 -33.54 18.47 47.14
C THR A 389 -34.22 17.84 45.93
N TRP A 390 -35.51 17.55 46.00
CA TRP A 390 -36.26 17.00 44.87
C TRP A 390 -36.34 17.96 43.68
N LEU A 391 -36.58 19.26 43.94
CA LEU A 391 -36.69 20.27 42.89
C LEU A 391 -35.34 20.52 42.20
N ILE A 392 -34.26 20.64 42.98
CA ILE A 392 -32.88 20.84 42.47
C ILE A 392 -32.40 19.63 41.66
N THR A 393 -32.73 18.41 42.10
CA THR A 393 -32.36 17.18 41.39
C THR A 393 -33.21 16.96 40.12
N ARG A 394 -34.47 17.40 40.11
CA ARG A 394 -35.36 17.33 38.95
C ARG A 394 -34.97 18.31 37.83
N GLU A 395 -34.58 19.54 38.16
CA GLU A 395 -34.17 20.55 37.15
C GLU A 395 -32.86 20.20 36.44
N ARG A 396 -31.92 19.52 37.11
CA ARG A 396 -30.70 19.02 36.46
C ARG A 396 -30.93 17.83 35.52
N GLY A 397 -32.02 17.07 35.70
CA GLY A 397 -32.42 16.00 34.79
C GLY A 397 -33.01 16.51 33.47
N GLY A 398 -33.85 17.55 33.53
CA GLY A 398 -34.55 18.08 32.35
C GLY A 398 -33.70 18.96 31.42
N ARG A 399 -32.55 19.48 31.88
CA ARG A 399 -31.69 20.36 31.08
C ARG A 399 -30.69 19.60 30.19
N ARG A 400 -30.39 18.33 30.49
CA ARG A 400 -29.48 17.48 29.68
C ARG A 400 -30.16 16.84 28.46
N ASP A 401 -31.49 16.73 28.44
CA ASP A 401 -32.25 16.20 27.29
C ASP A 401 -32.52 17.26 26.19
N LYS A 402 -31.99 18.49 26.35
CA LYS A 402 -32.12 19.57 25.34
C LYS A 402 -30.82 19.93 24.62
N GLU A 403 -29.70 19.28 24.95
CA GLU A 403 -28.38 19.55 24.36
C GLU A 403 -27.71 18.28 23.78
N GLY A 404 -28.47 17.20 23.56
CA GLY A 404 -28.02 15.97 22.89
C GLY A 404 -28.56 15.86 21.48
#